data_AF-A0A497YJZ6-F1
#
_entry.id   AF-A0A497YJZ6-F1
#
_cell.length_a   1.000
_cell.length_b   1.000
_cell.length_c   1.000
_cell.angle_alpha   90.00
_cell.angle_beta   90.00
_cell.angle_gamma   90.00
#
_symmetry.space_group_name_H-M   'P 1'
#
loop_
_entity.id
_entity.type
_entity.pdbx_description
1 polymer ?
#
loop_
_entity_poly.entity_id
_entity_poly.type
_entity_poly.pdbx_seq_one_letter_code
_entity_poly.pdbx_strand_id
1 'polypeptide(L)'
;MRLGYACMNTELKTVFRTLRLATAEKEGVEKIKELTIQNMETTLEVIRWNLEQGILFYRASSSIVPLSTHPINDWRWWEDEDFLAIAGEIRRLVDEHGIRVSVHPGQYTVLNSPKPEVVRKSIEDLEYHDKLIQLLGGTDIILHTGGAYGDKETAKRRFADNYLMLSDSIRQRLRLENDDKTFTLRDVLDVHAMCKVPICFDIHHHNCNNDGEPVDFSEILATWEGYGRPKIHISTGREGFTDLRHHDLISEEDFAELLKLVEGYEVDIMFEAKLKEQAVLPFLHKLQNQ
;
A
#
# COMPACT_ATOMS: atom_id res chain seq x y z
N MET A 1 -18.31 3.10 -0.78
CA MET A 1 -17.10 2.92 0.04
C MET A 1 -16.75 1.45 0.10
N ARG A 2 -15.48 1.09 -0.12
CA ARG A 2 -14.97 -0.26 0.13
C ARG A 2 -14.10 -0.25 1.38
N LEU A 3 -14.22 -1.28 2.23
CA LEU A 3 -13.32 -1.50 3.36
C LEU A 3 -12.35 -2.63 3.01
N GLY A 4 -11.10 -2.51 3.45
CA GLY A 4 -10.05 -3.47 3.14
C GLY A 4 -9.00 -3.61 4.21
N TYR A 5 -8.13 -4.61 4.07
CA TYR A 5 -7.01 -4.86 4.98
C TYR A 5 -5.75 -5.28 4.22
N ALA A 6 -4.66 -5.41 4.97
CA ALA A 6 -3.33 -5.58 4.41
C ALA A 6 -2.69 -6.98 4.57
N CYS A 7 -2.26 -7.51 3.43
CA CYS A 7 -1.38 -8.67 3.27
C CYS A 7 -2.02 -9.99 3.74
N MET A 8 -1.81 -10.36 5.00
CA MET A 8 -2.22 -11.66 5.51
C MET A 8 -3.68 -11.65 5.94
N ASN A 9 -4.35 -12.79 5.75
CA ASN A 9 -5.60 -13.15 6.39
C ASN A 9 -5.32 -14.05 7.60
N THR A 10 -5.80 -13.67 8.79
CA THR A 10 -5.52 -14.38 10.06
C THR A 10 -6.43 -15.58 10.28
N GLU A 11 -7.66 -15.58 9.79
CA GLU A 11 -8.56 -16.74 9.83
C GLU A 11 -8.03 -17.90 8.98
N LEU A 12 -7.59 -17.60 7.76
CA LEU A 12 -6.94 -18.54 6.85
C LEU A 12 -5.51 -18.90 7.28
N LYS A 13 -4.93 -18.19 8.27
CA LYS A 13 -3.55 -18.37 8.75
C LYS A 13 -2.51 -18.28 7.63
N THR A 14 -2.77 -17.40 6.67
CA THR A 14 -1.90 -17.21 5.51
C THR A 14 -0.54 -16.65 5.91
N VAL A 15 0.51 -17.09 5.22
CA VAL A 15 1.89 -16.63 5.43
C VAL A 15 2.54 -16.39 4.08
N PHE A 16 3.00 -15.17 3.85
CA PHE A 16 3.84 -14.85 2.69
C PHE A 16 5.28 -15.23 2.99
N ARG A 17 5.80 -16.19 2.23
CA ARG A 17 7.12 -16.76 2.44
C ARG A 17 8.18 -15.93 1.74
N THR A 18 9.30 -15.77 2.41
CA THR A 18 10.55 -15.24 1.84
C THR A 18 11.69 -16.15 2.24
N LEU A 19 12.87 -15.94 1.66
CA LEU A 19 14.07 -16.71 1.97
C LEU A 19 15.28 -15.80 2.21
N ARG A 20 16.25 -16.32 2.95
CA ARG A 20 17.53 -15.64 3.12
C ARG A 20 18.36 -15.77 1.84
N LEU A 21 19.23 -14.79 1.60
CA LEU A 21 20.15 -14.82 0.46
C LEU A 21 20.98 -16.11 0.42
N ALA A 22 21.53 -16.56 1.56
CA ALA A 22 22.29 -17.81 1.65
C ALA A 22 21.49 -19.07 1.25
N THR A 23 20.17 -19.05 1.45
CA THR A 23 19.29 -20.14 0.97
C THR A 23 19.15 -20.08 -0.54
N ALA A 24 18.98 -18.88 -1.11
CA ALA A 24 18.89 -18.69 -2.56
C ALA A 24 20.21 -19.06 -3.26
N GLU A 25 21.36 -18.75 -2.66
CA GLU A 25 22.68 -19.14 -3.17
C GLU A 25 22.88 -20.67 -3.19
N LYS A 26 22.24 -21.38 -2.26
CA LYS A 26 22.36 -22.84 -2.15
C LYS A 26 21.35 -23.58 -3.01
N GLU A 27 20.09 -23.15 -3.00
CA GLU A 27 18.97 -23.84 -3.64
C GLU A 27 18.62 -23.27 -5.03
N GLY A 28 19.20 -22.13 -5.39
CA GLY A 28 19.03 -21.50 -6.70
C GLY A 28 17.67 -20.82 -6.87
N VAL A 29 17.44 -20.35 -8.10
CA VAL A 29 16.24 -19.60 -8.49
C VAL A 29 14.97 -20.45 -8.44
N GLU A 30 15.08 -21.77 -8.57
CA GLU A 30 13.93 -22.70 -8.44
C GLU A 30 13.25 -22.56 -7.08
N LYS A 31 14.02 -22.32 -6.00
CA LYS A 31 13.42 -22.09 -4.68
C LYS A 31 12.67 -20.77 -4.61
N ILE A 32 13.15 -19.75 -5.31
CA ILE A 32 12.47 -18.46 -5.43
C ILE A 32 11.15 -18.65 -6.20
N LYS A 33 11.18 -19.38 -7.32
CA LYS A 33 9.98 -19.73 -8.10
C LYS A 33 8.97 -20.48 -7.26
N GLU A 34 9.37 -21.56 -6.58
CA GLU A 34 8.50 -22.35 -5.71
C GLU A 34 7.76 -21.48 -4.67
N LEU A 35 8.50 -20.64 -3.95
CA LEU A 35 7.91 -19.76 -2.93
C LEU A 35 7.02 -18.67 -3.55
N THR A 36 7.39 -18.16 -4.73
CA THR A 36 6.59 -17.17 -5.45
C THR A 36 5.24 -17.74 -5.87
N ILE A 37 5.21 -18.96 -6.42
CA ILE A 37 3.96 -19.62 -6.80
C ILE A 37 3.08 -19.88 -5.56
N GLN A 38 3.66 -20.38 -4.46
CA GLN A 38 2.93 -20.55 -3.20
C GLN A 38 2.33 -19.24 -2.68
N ASN A 39 3.07 -18.13 -2.78
CA ASN A 39 2.58 -16.80 -2.38
C ASN A 39 1.47 -16.28 -3.29
N MET A 40 1.51 -16.59 -4.59
CA MET A 40 0.46 -16.26 -5.55
C MET A 40 -0.81 -17.07 -5.28
N GLU A 41 -0.70 -18.37 -5.00
CA GLU A 41 -1.82 -19.21 -4.58
C GLU A 41 -2.46 -18.69 -3.29
N THR A 42 -1.62 -18.30 -2.32
CA THR A 42 -2.08 -17.66 -1.07
C THR A 42 -2.85 -16.36 -1.36
N THR A 43 -2.36 -15.54 -2.30
CA THR A 43 -3.04 -14.29 -2.70
C THR A 43 -4.40 -14.57 -3.32
N LEU A 44 -4.48 -15.58 -4.19
CA LEU A 44 -5.73 -16.00 -4.81
C LEU A 44 -6.74 -16.53 -3.77
N GLU A 45 -6.28 -17.33 -2.81
CA GLU A 45 -7.10 -17.82 -1.70
C GLU A 45 -7.67 -16.66 -0.87
N VAL A 46 -6.84 -15.68 -0.53
CA VAL A 46 -7.27 -14.47 0.18
C VAL A 46 -8.32 -13.69 -0.60
N ILE A 47 -8.14 -13.51 -1.91
CA ILE A 47 -9.11 -12.80 -2.76
C ILE A 47 -10.45 -13.53 -2.81
N ARG A 48 -10.45 -14.87 -2.94
CA ARG A 48 -11.68 -15.67 -2.93
C ARG A 48 -12.41 -15.55 -1.59
N TRP A 49 -11.67 -15.67 -0.48
CA TRP A 49 -12.25 -15.50 0.85
C TRP A 49 -12.80 -14.09 1.06
N ASN A 50 -12.09 -13.06 0.59
CA ASN A 50 -12.55 -11.67 0.65
C ASN A 50 -13.90 -11.50 -0.07
N LEU A 51 -14.06 -12.12 -1.24
CA LEU A 51 -15.34 -12.11 -1.97
C LEU A 51 -16.46 -12.79 -1.19
N GLU A 52 -16.19 -13.93 -0.56
CA GLU A 52 -17.16 -14.63 0.29
C GLU A 52 -17.62 -13.79 1.49
N GLN A 53 -16.72 -12.97 2.04
CA GLN A 53 -17.03 -12.06 3.16
C GLN A 53 -17.49 -10.66 2.73
N GLY A 54 -17.53 -10.36 1.43
CA GLY A 54 -17.90 -9.03 0.92
C GLY A 54 -16.84 -7.94 1.13
N ILE A 55 -15.58 -8.31 1.35
CA ILE A 55 -14.44 -7.38 1.42
C ILE A 55 -13.94 -7.10 0.01
N LEU A 56 -14.12 -5.87 -0.47
CA LEU A 56 -13.79 -5.48 -1.85
C LEU A 56 -12.53 -4.62 -1.96
N PHE A 57 -11.67 -4.62 -0.94
CA PHE A 57 -10.40 -3.89 -0.99
C PHE A 57 -9.30 -4.69 -0.30
N TYR A 58 -8.16 -4.86 -0.98
CA TYR A 58 -7.04 -5.65 -0.49
C TYR A 58 -5.70 -4.97 -0.80
N ARG A 59 -4.79 -4.96 0.16
CA ARG A 59 -3.37 -4.64 -0.09
C ARG A 59 -2.57 -5.92 -0.20
N ALA A 60 -2.08 -6.22 -1.41
CA ALA A 60 -1.24 -7.37 -1.67
C ALA A 60 0.13 -7.23 -0.97
N SER A 61 0.72 -8.38 -0.62
CA SER A 61 2.01 -8.42 0.05
C SER A 61 3.14 -8.09 -0.90
N SER A 62 4.02 -7.17 -0.49
CA SER A 62 5.27 -6.88 -1.22
C SER A 62 6.23 -8.07 -1.26
N SER A 63 6.01 -9.10 -0.44
CA SER A 63 6.82 -10.32 -0.38
C SER A 63 6.38 -11.43 -1.34
N ILE A 64 5.43 -11.16 -2.26
CA ILE A 64 4.94 -12.18 -3.21
C ILE A 64 6.10 -12.81 -3.99
N VAL A 65 7.00 -12.00 -4.54
CA VAL A 65 8.22 -12.48 -5.20
C VAL A 65 9.42 -12.25 -4.27
N PRO A 66 9.97 -13.29 -3.63
CA PRO A 66 11.14 -13.12 -2.78
C PRO A 66 12.35 -12.63 -3.57
N LEU A 67 13.12 -11.71 -2.98
CA LEU A 67 14.36 -11.19 -3.58
C LEU A 67 14.13 -10.62 -5.00
N SER A 68 12.94 -10.09 -5.31
CA SER A 68 12.52 -9.62 -6.64
C SER A 68 13.46 -8.63 -7.32
N THR A 69 14.12 -7.78 -6.53
CA THR A 69 15.09 -6.77 -7.00
C THR A 69 16.54 -7.16 -6.75
N HIS A 70 16.80 -8.32 -6.16
CA HIS A 70 18.16 -8.77 -5.90
C HIS A 70 18.74 -9.46 -7.14
N PRO A 71 20.00 -9.22 -7.53
CA PRO A 71 20.62 -9.83 -8.71
C PRO A 71 20.67 -11.37 -8.74
N ILE A 72 20.43 -12.03 -7.60
CA ILE A 72 20.36 -13.49 -7.52
C ILE A 72 19.07 -14.06 -8.12
N ASN A 73 18.03 -13.22 -8.21
CA ASN A 73 16.79 -13.57 -8.86
C ASN A 73 16.87 -13.13 -10.31
N ASP A 74 17.42 -14.00 -11.16
CA ASP A 74 17.50 -13.80 -12.61
C ASP A 74 16.27 -14.33 -13.37
N TRP A 75 15.30 -14.88 -12.64
CA TRP A 75 14.05 -15.40 -13.21
C TRP A 75 13.06 -14.30 -13.54
N ARG A 76 12.59 -14.31 -14.79
CA ARG A 76 11.57 -13.40 -15.32
C ARG A 76 10.17 -13.92 -14.95
N TRP A 77 9.83 -13.83 -13.66
CA TRP A 77 8.56 -14.30 -13.10
C TRP A 77 7.31 -13.76 -13.80
N TRP A 78 7.39 -12.57 -14.39
CA TRP A 78 6.29 -11.96 -15.14
C TRP A 78 6.05 -12.55 -16.55
N GLU A 79 6.89 -13.48 -16.98
CA GLU A 79 6.76 -14.23 -18.24
C GLU A 79 6.54 -15.73 -17.99
N ASP A 80 6.53 -16.14 -16.72
CA ASP A 80 6.38 -17.54 -16.33
C ASP A 80 4.91 -17.98 -16.43
N GLU A 81 4.67 -19.12 -17.08
CA GLU A 81 3.31 -19.61 -17.35
C GLU A 81 2.52 -19.90 -16.06
N ASP A 82 3.18 -20.48 -15.05
CA ASP A 82 2.53 -20.82 -13.77
C ASP A 82 2.14 -19.55 -13.02
N PHE A 83 3.03 -18.55 -12.99
CA PHE A 83 2.76 -17.25 -12.39
C PHE A 83 1.61 -16.53 -13.10
N LEU A 84 1.66 -16.48 -14.43
CA LEU A 84 0.67 -15.79 -15.26
C LEU A 84 -0.71 -16.44 -15.20
N ALA A 85 -0.78 -17.76 -15.06
CA ALA A 85 -2.05 -18.46 -14.86
C ALA A 85 -2.76 -17.99 -13.58
N ILE A 86 -2.03 -17.94 -12.45
CA ILE A 86 -2.60 -17.50 -11.17
C ILE A 86 -2.89 -16.00 -11.18
N ALA A 87 -1.99 -15.18 -11.73
CA ALA A 87 -2.21 -13.74 -11.87
C ALA A 87 -3.43 -13.42 -12.74
N GLY A 88 -3.63 -14.15 -13.84
CA GLY A 88 -4.79 -14.02 -14.71
C GLY A 88 -6.11 -14.36 -14.01
N GLU A 89 -6.13 -15.39 -13.17
CA GLU A 89 -7.28 -15.73 -12.34
C GLU A 89 -7.57 -14.63 -11.31
N ILE A 90 -6.54 -14.15 -10.61
CA ILE A 90 -6.67 -13.04 -9.66
C ILE A 90 -7.25 -11.81 -10.36
N ARG A 91 -6.66 -11.42 -11.49
CA ARG A 91 -7.12 -10.26 -12.26
C ARG A 91 -8.56 -10.42 -12.73
N ARG A 92 -8.97 -11.61 -13.19
CA ARG A 92 -10.36 -11.86 -13.57
C ARG A 92 -11.31 -11.57 -12.41
N LEU A 93 -11.01 -12.08 -11.21
CA LEU A 93 -11.83 -11.84 -10.01
C LEU A 93 -11.84 -10.35 -9.62
N VAL A 94 -10.69 -9.69 -9.70
CA VAL A 94 -10.54 -8.25 -9.42
C VAL A 94 -11.41 -7.41 -10.36
N ASP A 95 -11.33 -7.67 -11.66
CA ASP A 95 -12.09 -6.96 -12.69
C ASP A 95 -13.59 -7.27 -12.61
N GLU A 96 -13.98 -8.55 -12.43
CA GLU A 96 -15.38 -9.01 -12.38
C GLU A 96 -16.14 -8.46 -11.17
N HIS A 97 -15.51 -8.41 -10.00
CA HIS A 97 -16.15 -7.99 -8.75
C HIS A 97 -15.79 -6.56 -8.33
N GLY A 98 -14.98 -5.86 -9.12
CA GLY A 98 -14.56 -4.48 -8.82
C GLY A 98 -13.78 -4.36 -7.51
N ILE A 99 -12.93 -5.34 -7.22
CA ILE A 99 -12.04 -5.34 -6.05
C ILE A 99 -10.97 -4.27 -6.27
N ARG A 100 -10.71 -3.43 -5.26
CA ARG A 100 -9.54 -2.57 -5.29
C ARG A 100 -8.32 -3.35 -4.81
N VAL A 101 -7.23 -3.32 -5.56
CA VAL A 101 -5.95 -3.92 -5.15
C VAL A 101 -4.87 -2.85 -5.11
N SER A 102 -4.09 -2.85 -4.04
CA SER A 102 -2.95 -1.95 -3.87
C SER A 102 -1.72 -2.69 -3.33
N VAL A 103 -0.58 -2.04 -3.39
CA VAL A 103 0.67 -2.48 -2.72
C VAL A 103 1.28 -1.30 -1.97
N HIS A 104 2.12 -1.60 -0.98
CA HIS A 104 2.90 -0.60 -0.26
C HIS A 104 4.34 -1.11 -0.13
N PRO A 105 5.25 -0.68 -1.01
CA PRO A 105 6.69 -0.88 -0.85
C PRO A 105 7.15 -0.60 0.58
N GLY A 106 8.12 -1.38 1.07
CA GLY A 106 8.60 -1.26 2.44
C GLY A 106 9.45 -0.01 2.68
N GLN A 107 9.86 0.20 3.93
CA GLN A 107 10.68 1.34 4.39
C GLN A 107 12.03 1.55 3.66
N TYR A 108 12.47 0.60 2.84
CA TYR A 108 13.73 0.70 2.08
C TYR A 108 13.57 1.38 0.72
N THR A 109 12.33 1.59 0.28
CA THR A 109 11.99 2.28 -0.97
C THR A 109 11.90 3.77 -0.66
N VAL A 110 13.03 4.47 -0.78
CA VAL A 110 13.21 5.85 -0.33
C VAL A 110 13.59 6.74 -1.49
N LEU A 111 12.56 7.27 -2.17
CA LEU A 111 12.72 8.06 -3.38
C LEU A 111 13.41 9.41 -3.15
N ASN A 112 13.37 9.97 -1.93
CA ASN A 112 13.96 11.27 -1.61
C ASN A 112 15.37 11.21 -1.01
N SER A 113 16.01 10.04 -1.03
CA SER A 113 17.34 9.82 -0.47
C SER A 113 18.38 10.73 -1.13
N PRO A 114 19.32 11.33 -0.37
CA PRO A 114 20.44 12.10 -0.94
C PRO A 114 21.48 11.19 -1.61
N LYS A 115 21.36 9.87 -1.46
CA LYS A 115 22.27 8.86 -2.00
C LYS A 115 21.73 8.31 -3.32
N PRO A 116 22.37 8.59 -4.47
CA PRO A 116 21.88 8.17 -5.78
C PRO A 116 21.67 6.65 -5.89
N GLU A 117 22.50 5.85 -5.22
CA GLU A 117 22.39 4.40 -5.23
C GLU A 117 21.13 3.89 -4.52
N VAL A 118 20.64 4.61 -3.51
CA VAL A 118 19.39 4.30 -2.80
C VAL A 118 18.20 4.66 -3.67
N VAL A 119 18.24 5.82 -4.34
CA VAL A 119 17.20 6.23 -5.29
C VAL A 119 17.08 5.20 -6.41
N ARG A 120 18.20 4.80 -7.02
CA ARG A 120 18.23 3.78 -8.08
C ARG A 120 17.58 2.46 -7.63
N LYS A 121 17.94 1.95 -6.44
CA LYS A 121 17.32 0.74 -5.87
C LYS A 121 15.84 0.91 -5.56
N SER A 122 15.43 2.10 -5.15
CA SER A 122 14.02 2.41 -4.90
C SER A 122 13.22 2.40 -6.20
N ILE A 123 13.80 2.88 -7.29
CA ILE A 123 13.17 2.80 -8.63
C ILE A 123 13.05 1.34 -9.07
N GLU A 124 14.09 0.52 -8.91
CA GLU A 124 14.02 -0.94 -9.20
C GLU A 124 12.90 -1.64 -8.40
N ASP A 125 12.72 -1.26 -7.14
CA ASP A 125 11.63 -1.78 -6.30
C ASP A 125 10.26 -1.28 -6.75
N LEU A 126 10.13 -0.02 -7.16
CA LEU A 126 8.89 0.50 -7.75
C LEU A 126 8.55 -0.18 -9.09
N GLU A 127 9.54 -0.51 -9.92
CA GLU A 127 9.35 -1.27 -11.15
C GLU A 127 8.82 -2.70 -10.89
N TYR A 128 9.34 -3.36 -9.85
CA TYR A 128 8.80 -4.64 -9.38
C TYR A 128 7.32 -4.51 -8.99
N HIS A 129 6.99 -3.53 -8.15
CA HIS A 129 5.62 -3.32 -7.66
C HIS A 129 4.66 -2.92 -8.79
N ASP A 130 5.09 -2.05 -9.72
CA ASP A 130 4.29 -1.65 -10.88
C ASP A 130 3.99 -2.82 -11.81
N LYS A 131 4.96 -3.70 -12.03
CA LYS A 131 4.76 -4.91 -12.82
C LYS A 131 3.82 -5.90 -12.13
N LEU A 132 4.02 -6.13 -10.84
CA LEU A 132 3.17 -7.02 -10.04
C LEU A 132 1.73 -6.53 -10.02
N ILE A 133 1.52 -5.26 -9.65
CA ILE A 133 0.17 -4.71 -9.48
C ILE A 133 -0.62 -4.71 -10.80
N GLN A 134 0.04 -4.46 -11.94
CA GLN A 134 -0.58 -4.55 -13.26
C GLN A 134 -1.06 -5.97 -13.59
N LEU A 135 -0.27 -6.99 -13.26
CA LEU A 135 -0.65 -8.38 -13.50
C LEU A 135 -1.82 -8.81 -12.61
N LEU A 136 -1.95 -8.23 -11.41
CA LEU A 136 -3.05 -8.49 -10.48
C LEU A 136 -4.30 -7.63 -10.74
N GLY A 137 -4.26 -6.66 -11.66
CA GLY A 137 -5.36 -5.73 -11.92
C GLY A 137 -5.50 -4.59 -10.88
N GLY A 138 -4.46 -4.33 -10.08
CA GLY A 138 -4.51 -3.27 -9.07
C GLY A 138 -4.13 -1.88 -9.58
N THR A 139 -4.35 -0.88 -8.73
CA THR A 139 -4.38 0.53 -9.14
C THR A 139 -3.44 1.45 -8.38
N ASP A 140 -3.01 1.06 -7.17
CA ASP A 140 -2.32 1.98 -6.27
C ASP A 140 -1.03 1.37 -5.67
N ILE A 141 0.06 2.14 -5.74
CA ILE A 141 1.34 1.89 -5.07
C ILE A 141 1.53 3.00 -4.04
N ILE A 142 1.53 2.68 -2.75
CA ILE A 142 1.62 3.69 -1.69
C ILE A 142 3.06 3.84 -1.23
N LEU A 143 3.52 5.08 -1.12
CA LEU A 143 4.87 5.39 -0.68
C LEU A 143 4.85 6.55 0.31
N HIS A 144 5.67 6.47 1.35
CA HIS A 144 6.00 7.62 2.18
C HIS A 144 7.08 8.47 1.52
N THR A 145 7.19 9.73 1.94
CA THR A 145 8.21 10.65 1.41
C THR A 145 9.64 10.16 1.67
N GLY A 146 9.91 9.61 2.85
CA GLY A 146 11.23 9.12 3.26
C GLY A 146 11.81 9.91 4.44
N GLY A 147 13.08 10.29 4.37
CA GLY A 147 13.75 11.02 5.45
C GLY A 147 13.81 12.54 5.23
N ALA A 148 13.85 13.34 6.30
CA ALA A 148 14.09 14.78 6.18
C ALA A 148 15.57 15.12 5.85
N TYR A 149 16.51 14.26 6.26
CA TYR A 149 17.95 14.46 6.06
C TYR A 149 18.46 15.84 6.49
N GLY A 150 17.91 16.38 7.58
CA GLY A 150 18.27 17.69 8.14
C GLY A 150 17.50 18.89 7.57
N ASP A 151 16.81 18.74 6.44
CA ASP A 151 16.02 19.80 5.83
C ASP A 151 14.83 19.24 5.03
N LYS A 152 13.61 19.43 5.57
CA LYS A 152 12.36 19.00 4.95
C LYS A 152 12.11 19.65 3.59
N GLU A 153 12.45 20.92 3.41
CA GLU A 153 12.19 21.62 2.14
C GLU A 153 13.03 21.05 1.00
N THR A 154 14.31 20.83 1.24
CA THR A 154 15.18 20.16 0.25
C THR A 154 14.74 18.70 0.05
N ALA A 155 14.30 18.00 1.09
CA ALA A 155 13.81 16.63 0.97
C ALA A 155 12.52 16.51 0.14
N LYS A 156 11.58 17.45 0.29
CA LYS A 156 10.37 17.55 -0.54
C LYS A 156 10.71 17.74 -2.02
N ARG A 157 11.62 18.67 -2.33
CA ARG A 157 12.10 18.91 -3.71
C ARG A 157 12.76 17.67 -4.30
N ARG A 158 13.65 16.99 -3.55
CA ARG A 158 14.27 15.73 -4.01
C ARG A 158 13.24 14.66 -4.34
N PHE A 159 12.18 14.51 -3.52
CA PHE A 159 11.10 13.59 -3.83
C PHE A 159 10.44 13.97 -5.15
N ALA A 160 10.04 15.24 -5.30
CA ALA A 160 9.35 15.73 -6.49
C ALA A 160 10.18 15.54 -7.77
N ASP A 161 11.48 15.89 -7.73
CA ASP A 161 12.39 15.74 -8.86
C ASP A 161 12.53 14.27 -9.28
N ASN A 162 12.74 13.36 -8.32
CA ASN A 162 12.86 11.93 -8.59
C ASN A 162 11.52 11.31 -9.03
N TYR A 163 10.39 11.77 -8.48
CA TYR A 163 9.05 11.34 -8.91
C TYR A 163 8.80 11.69 -10.37
N LEU A 164 9.17 12.90 -10.80
CA LEU A 164 9.01 13.34 -12.19
C LEU A 164 9.87 12.56 -13.19
N MET A 165 10.92 11.88 -12.71
CA MET A 165 11.75 10.99 -13.51
C MET A 165 11.23 9.54 -13.60
N LEU A 166 10.23 9.17 -12.79
CA LEU A 166 9.63 7.84 -12.85
C LEU A 166 8.89 7.63 -14.18
N SER A 167 8.76 6.37 -14.59
CA SER A 167 7.96 6.02 -15.76
C SER A 167 6.50 6.45 -15.59
N ASP A 168 5.83 6.74 -16.71
CA ASP A 168 4.40 7.10 -16.69
C ASP A 168 3.54 6.03 -16.01
N SER A 169 3.90 4.76 -16.19
CA SER A 169 3.24 3.62 -15.55
C SER A 169 3.30 3.72 -14.02
N ILE A 170 4.48 3.97 -13.45
CA ILE A 170 4.62 4.13 -11.99
C ILE A 170 3.89 5.41 -11.54
N ARG A 171 4.06 6.53 -12.25
CA ARG A 171 3.42 7.81 -11.88
C ARG A 171 1.89 7.73 -11.87
N GLN A 172 1.30 6.92 -12.76
CA GLN A 172 -0.14 6.69 -12.81
C GLN A 172 -0.67 5.98 -11.55
N ARG A 173 0.15 5.15 -10.89
CA ARG A 173 -0.26 4.31 -9.76
C ARG A 173 0.27 4.78 -8.41
N LEU A 174 1.36 5.55 -8.37
CA LEU A 174 1.97 5.97 -7.12
C LEU A 174 1.08 7.00 -6.39
N ARG A 175 0.90 6.80 -5.09
CA ARG A 175 0.26 7.73 -4.16
C ARG A 175 1.22 8.04 -3.03
N LEU A 176 1.30 9.30 -2.64
CA LEU A 176 2.16 9.75 -1.54
C LEU A 176 1.33 9.81 -0.25
N GLU A 177 1.85 9.20 0.82
CA GLU A 177 1.18 9.13 2.12
C GLU A 177 1.89 10.00 3.16
N ASN A 178 1.10 10.71 3.97
CA ASN A 178 1.60 11.43 5.16
C ASN A 178 2.03 10.44 6.25
N ASP A 179 3.08 10.77 7.00
CA ASP A 179 3.65 9.87 8.00
C ASP A 179 3.57 10.43 9.43
N ASP A 180 3.82 9.54 10.39
CA ASP A 180 3.63 9.75 11.82
C ASP A 180 4.78 10.51 12.53
N LYS A 181 5.82 10.93 11.80
CA LYS A 181 7.08 11.45 12.40
C LYS A 181 7.69 12.67 11.71
N THR A 182 7.65 12.71 10.38
CA THR A 182 8.54 13.52 9.54
C THR A 182 7.75 14.42 8.61
N PHE A 183 6.91 13.84 7.74
CA PHE A 183 6.16 14.58 6.72
C PHE A 183 4.67 14.55 7.05
N THR A 184 4.14 15.72 7.44
CA THR A 184 2.73 15.91 7.76
C THR A 184 1.87 15.91 6.49
N LEU A 185 0.55 16.00 6.65
CA LEU A 185 -0.37 16.22 5.52
C LEU A 185 0.02 17.45 4.69
N ARG A 186 0.36 18.56 5.34
CA ARG A 186 0.77 19.81 4.68
C ARG A 186 2.02 19.61 3.83
N ASP A 187 3.01 18.89 4.34
CA ASP A 187 4.22 18.59 3.59
C ASP A 187 3.96 17.76 2.32
N VAL A 188 3.13 16.72 2.42
CA VAL A 188 2.85 15.88 1.25
C VAL A 188 1.98 16.63 0.24
N LEU A 189 1.11 17.55 0.67
CA LEU A 189 0.39 18.48 -0.21
C LEU A 189 1.33 19.48 -0.90
N ASP A 190 2.39 19.93 -0.23
CA ASP A 190 3.42 20.76 -0.87
C ASP A 190 4.18 19.97 -1.95
N VAL A 191 4.46 18.68 -1.71
CA VAL A 191 5.04 17.79 -2.73
C VAL A 191 4.07 17.61 -3.90
N HIS A 192 2.78 17.39 -3.63
CA HIS A 192 1.75 17.34 -4.67
C HIS A 192 1.74 18.63 -5.50
N ALA A 193 1.87 19.80 -4.89
CA ALA A 193 1.92 21.06 -5.64
C ALA A 193 3.07 21.11 -6.65
N MET A 194 4.21 20.47 -6.34
CA MET A 194 5.40 20.42 -7.20
C MET A 194 5.29 19.39 -8.34
N CYS A 195 4.77 18.19 -8.08
CA CYS A 195 4.84 17.08 -9.04
C CYS A 195 3.51 16.38 -9.35
N LYS A 196 2.40 16.83 -8.75
CA LYS A 196 1.04 16.31 -8.95
C LYS A 196 0.84 14.84 -8.55
N VAL A 197 1.66 14.31 -7.65
CA VAL A 197 1.42 12.98 -7.05
C VAL A 197 0.14 12.99 -6.20
N PRO A 198 -0.81 12.07 -6.38
CA PRO A 198 -2.02 12.02 -5.54
C PRO A 198 -1.72 11.62 -4.09
N ILE A 199 -2.55 12.07 -3.15
CA ILE A 199 -2.29 11.90 -1.70
C ILE A 199 -3.15 10.80 -1.09
N CYS A 200 -2.52 9.75 -0.58
CA CYS A 200 -3.17 8.75 0.25
C CYS A 200 -3.14 9.23 1.71
N PHE A 201 -4.26 9.75 2.20
CA PHE A 201 -4.34 10.26 3.56
C PHE A 201 -4.42 9.13 4.59
N ASP A 202 -3.57 9.18 5.61
CA ASP A 202 -3.67 8.37 6.81
C ASP A 202 -4.05 9.26 8.01
N ILE A 203 -5.22 8.99 8.57
CA ILE A 203 -5.76 9.76 9.71
C ILE A 203 -4.98 9.53 11.00
N HIS A 204 -4.48 8.31 11.23
CA HIS A 204 -3.72 8.00 12.44
C HIS A 204 -2.35 8.67 12.42
N HIS A 205 -1.67 8.64 11.28
CA HIS A 205 -0.43 9.38 11.06
C HIS A 205 -0.65 10.88 11.27
N HIS A 206 -1.75 11.43 10.77
CA HIS A 206 -2.10 12.82 11.01
C HIS A 206 -2.34 13.09 12.49
N ASN A 207 -3.11 12.25 13.19
CA ASN A 207 -3.35 12.40 14.64
C ASN A 207 -2.05 12.36 15.45
N CYS A 208 -1.05 11.60 15.00
CA CYS A 208 0.28 11.56 15.60
C CYS A 208 1.17 12.77 15.22
N ASN A 209 0.96 13.36 14.03
CA ASN A 209 1.86 14.33 13.42
C ASN A 209 1.10 15.31 12.49
N ASN A 210 0.52 16.38 13.08
CA ASN A 210 -0.30 17.37 12.37
C ASN A 210 0.07 18.84 12.59
N ASP A 211 1.04 19.16 13.46
CA ASP A 211 1.39 20.54 13.86
C ASP A 211 0.19 21.41 14.29
N GLY A 212 -0.94 20.79 14.68
CA GLY A 212 -2.19 21.46 15.04
C GLY A 212 -3.04 21.94 13.86
N GLU A 213 -2.69 21.57 12.63
CA GLU A 213 -3.44 21.97 11.43
C GLU A 213 -4.70 21.12 11.23
N PRO A 214 -5.88 21.72 11.00
CA PRO A 214 -7.09 20.99 10.70
C PRO A 214 -7.02 20.34 9.31
N VAL A 215 -7.66 19.19 9.14
CA VAL A 215 -7.76 18.53 7.85
C VAL A 215 -8.88 19.15 7.02
N ASP A 216 -8.55 19.74 5.88
CA ASP A 216 -9.51 19.99 4.80
C ASP A 216 -9.48 18.81 3.81
N PHE A 217 -10.47 17.92 3.92
CA PHE A 217 -10.52 16.74 3.07
C PHE A 217 -10.70 17.08 1.58
N SER A 218 -11.23 18.27 1.26
CA SER A 218 -11.41 18.70 -0.13
C SER A 218 -10.08 18.91 -0.87
N GLU A 219 -9.01 19.32 -0.17
CA GLU A 219 -7.67 19.40 -0.73
C GLU A 219 -7.16 18.01 -1.13
N ILE A 220 -7.39 17.01 -0.28
CA ILE A 220 -7.01 15.62 -0.55
C ILE A 220 -7.78 15.13 -1.78
N LEU A 221 -9.10 15.32 -1.82
CA LEU A 221 -9.96 14.93 -2.96
C LEU A 221 -9.47 15.52 -4.28
N ALA A 222 -9.09 16.80 -4.29
CA ALA A 222 -8.59 17.47 -5.49
C ALA A 222 -7.34 16.78 -6.06
N THR A 223 -6.50 16.18 -5.20
CA THR A 223 -5.31 15.44 -5.66
C THR A 223 -5.63 14.14 -6.42
N TRP A 224 -6.86 13.63 -6.30
CA TRP A 224 -7.31 12.39 -6.93
C TRP A 224 -8.06 12.61 -8.26
N GLU A 225 -8.19 13.85 -8.74
CA GLU A 225 -8.83 14.12 -10.02
C GLU A 225 -8.11 13.35 -11.15
N GLY A 226 -8.86 12.49 -11.85
CA GLY A 226 -8.32 11.60 -12.89
C GLY A 226 -7.76 10.25 -12.41
N TYR A 227 -7.74 9.98 -11.09
CA TYR A 227 -7.22 8.74 -10.50
C TYR A 227 -8.30 7.83 -9.89
N GLY A 228 -9.56 8.26 -9.93
CA GLY A 228 -10.70 7.50 -9.40
C GLY A 228 -11.00 7.83 -7.94
N ARG A 229 -11.59 6.87 -7.21
CA ARG A 229 -11.97 7.07 -5.81
C ARG A 229 -10.73 7.18 -4.92
N PRO A 230 -10.65 8.16 -4.02
CA PRO A 230 -9.57 8.27 -3.04
C PRO A 230 -9.40 7.00 -2.20
N LYS A 231 -8.15 6.63 -1.99
CA LYS A 231 -7.74 5.66 -0.99
C LYS A 231 -7.27 6.40 0.25
N ILE A 232 -7.72 5.94 1.41
CA ILE A 232 -7.27 6.43 2.69
C ILE A 232 -6.94 5.26 3.63
N HIS A 233 -6.13 5.55 4.65
CA HIS A 233 -5.74 4.60 5.67
C HIS A 233 -6.32 4.98 7.03
N ILE A 234 -6.62 3.96 7.83
CA ILE A 234 -7.02 4.10 9.23
C ILE A 234 -6.28 3.09 10.10
N SER A 235 -5.84 3.59 11.26
CA SER A 235 -5.27 2.81 12.36
C SER A 235 -5.82 3.31 13.68
N THR A 236 -5.62 2.51 14.73
CA THR A 236 -5.82 2.90 16.13
C THR A 236 -4.52 2.71 16.87
N GLY A 237 -4.11 3.67 17.69
CA GLY A 237 -2.92 3.56 18.51
C GLY A 237 -3.07 2.50 19.60
N ARG A 238 -2.00 1.73 19.86
CA ARG A 238 -2.05 0.53 20.71
C ARG A 238 -2.45 0.81 22.16
N GLU A 239 -1.87 1.84 22.78
CA GLU A 239 -2.11 2.19 24.19
C GLU A 239 -2.73 3.57 24.38
N GLY A 240 -2.82 4.36 23.30
CA GLY A 240 -3.38 5.71 23.34
C GLY A 240 -3.50 6.30 21.94
N PHE A 241 -4.22 7.43 21.86
CA PHE A 241 -4.60 8.07 20.60
C PHE A 241 -3.43 8.37 19.66
N THR A 242 -2.29 8.84 20.19
CA THR A 242 -1.09 9.17 19.42
C THR A 242 0.01 8.11 19.50
N ASP A 243 -0.32 6.87 19.86
CA ASP A 243 0.65 5.76 19.86
C ASP A 243 0.90 5.31 18.42
N LEU A 244 2.15 5.44 17.98
CA LEU A 244 2.61 5.08 16.64
C LEU A 244 2.43 3.59 16.33
N ARG A 245 2.34 2.74 17.36
CA ARG A 245 2.16 1.29 17.19
C ARG A 245 0.68 1.01 16.95
N HIS A 246 0.37 0.30 15.88
CA HIS A 246 -1.01 -0.06 15.59
C HIS A 246 -1.54 -1.11 16.60
N HIS A 247 -2.80 -0.92 16.98
CA HIS A 247 -3.58 -1.83 17.79
C HIS A 247 -3.96 -3.09 16.98
N ASP A 248 -4.50 -4.10 17.67
CA ASP A 248 -4.95 -5.35 17.06
C ASP A 248 -6.22 -5.17 16.22
N LEU A 249 -7.06 -4.20 16.62
CA LEU A 249 -8.34 -3.82 16.02
C LEU A 249 -8.41 -2.29 15.85
N ILE A 250 -9.37 -1.82 15.06
CA ILE A 250 -9.73 -0.40 14.95
C ILE A 250 -10.82 -0.06 15.97
N SER A 251 -10.73 1.08 16.64
CA SER A 251 -11.76 1.56 17.58
C SER A 251 -13.00 2.11 16.86
N GLU A 252 -14.16 2.06 17.52
CA GLU A 252 -15.37 2.68 16.94
C GLU A 252 -15.24 4.20 16.90
N GLU A 253 -14.54 4.79 17.86
CA GLU A 253 -14.29 6.22 17.96
C GLU A 253 -13.45 6.73 16.78
N ASP A 254 -12.31 6.10 16.49
CA ASP A 254 -11.43 6.51 15.38
C ASP A 254 -12.15 6.33 14.02
N PHE A 255 -12.91 5.24 13.86
CA PHE A 255 -13.68 5.04 12.64
C PHE A 255 -14.81 6.07 12.48
N ALA A 256 -15.51 6.41 13.56
CA ALA A 256 -16.54 7.44 13.54
C ALA A 256 -15.96 8.84 13.27
N GLU A 257 -14.78 9.15 13.78
CA GLU A 257 -14.04 10.38 13.45
C GLU A 257 -13.73 10.44 11.96
N LEU A 258 -13.21 9.35 11.40
CA LEU A 258 -12.92 9.29 9.98
C LEU A 258 -14.19 9.45 9.12
N LEU A 259 -15.29 8.79 9.48
CA LEU A 259 -16.56 8.90 8.75
C LEU A 259 -17.11 10.32 8.73
N LYS A 260 -16.93 11.10 9.82
CA LYS A 260 -17.29 12.52 9.83
C LYS A 260 -16.41 13.34 8.90
N LEU A 261 -15.11 13.06 8.87
CA LEU A 261 -14.16 13.77 8.02
C LEU A 261 -14.46 13.57 6.51
N VAL A 262 -14.88 12.36 6.14
CA VAL A 262 -15.18 11.99 4.74
C VAL A 262 -16.67 12.06 4.41
N GLU A 263 -17.48 12.66 5.28
CA GLU A 263 -18.93 12.73 5.10
C GLU A 263 -19.28 13.41 3.78
N GLY A 264 -20.14 12.76 2.98
CA GLY A 264 -20.53 13.23 1.66
C GLY A 264 -19.57 12.87 0.52
N TYR A 265 -18.47 12.15 0.80
CA TYR A 265 -17.48 11.76 -0.22
C TYR A 265 -17.36 10.24 -0.40
N GLU A 266 -17.14 9.82 -1.65
CA GLU A 266 -16.89 8.40 -1.96
C GLU A 266 -15.40 8.06 -1.82
N VAL A 267 -15.05 7.36 -0.73
CA VAL A 267 -13.67 6.90 -0.46
C VAL A 267 -13.60 5.39 -0.29
N ASP A 268 -12.41 4.81 -0.44
CA ASP A 268 -12.11 3.42 -0.03
C ASP A 268 -11.10 3.44 1.12
N ILE A 269 -11.35 2.64 2.16
CA ILE A 269 -10.66 2.72 3.45
C ILE A 269 -9.86 1.42 3.68
N MET A 270 -8.54 1.57 3.83
CA MET A 270 -7.63 0.49 4.19
C MET A 270 -7.41 0.49 5.70
N PHE A 271 -7.74 -0.62 6.36
CA PHE A 271 -7.56 -0.82 7.78
C PHE A 271 -6.16 -1.39 8.01
N GLU A 272 -5.35 -0.67 8.79
CA GLU A 272 -4.00 -1.09 9.13
C GLU A 272 -3.90 -1.59 10.58
N ALA A 273 -4.64 -2.66 10.90
CA ALA A 273 -4.60 -3.32 12.20
C ALA A 273 -3.80 -4.64 12.16
N LYS A 274 -3.42 -5.18 13.32
CA LYS A 274 -2.68 -6.45 13.39
C LYS A 274 -3.54 -7.69 13.14
N LEU A 275 -4.82 -7.68 13.49
CA LEU A 275 -5.75 -8.79 13.22
C LEU A 275 -6.47 -8.69 11.86
N LYS A 276 -6.01 -7.79 10.99
CA LYS A 276 -6.31 -7.83 9.55
C LYS A 276 -7.81 -7.79 9.25
N GLU A 277 -8.35 -8.79 8.58
CA GLU A 277 -9.78 -8.91 8.24
C GLU A 277 -10.69 -8.82 9.47
N GLN A 278 -10.25 -9.32 10.63
CA GLN A 278 -11.06 -9.26 11.86
C GLN A 278 -11.28 -7.83 12.35
N ALA A 279 -10.41 -6.90 11.97
CA ALA A 279 -10.59 -5.48 12.25
C ALA A 279 -11.57 -4.80 11.26
N VAL A 280 -11.87 -5.44 10.13
CA VAL A 280 -12.77 -4.91 9.08
C VAL A 280 -14.19 -5.46 9.24
N LEU A 281 -14.34 -6.76 9.51
CA LEU A 281 -15.64 -7.45 9.52
C LEU A 281 -16.71 -6.77 10.39
N PRO A 282 -16.43 -6.32 11.63
CA PRO A 282 -17.45 -5.67 12.46
C PRO A 282 -18.03 -4.41 11.81
N PHE A 283 -17.18 -3.61 11.18
CA PHE A 283 -17.59 -2.36 10.51
C PHE A 283 -18.31 -2.64 9.20
N LEU A 284 -17.83 -3.63 8.43
CA LEU A 284 -18.49 -4.05 7.19
C LEU A 284 -19.92 -4.51 7.46
N HIS A 285 -20.12 -5.38 8.45
CA HIS A 285 -21.46 -5.85 8.83
C HIS A 285 -22.34 -4.69 9.34
N LYS A 286 -21.77 -3.74 10.09
CA LYS A 286 -22.53 -2.55 10.55
C LYS A 286 -23.02 -1.71 9.38
N LEU A 287 -22.20 -1.49 8.36
CA LEU A 287 -22.56 -0.72 7.16
C LEU A 287 -23.55 -1.44 6.24
N GLN A 288 -23.53 -2.79 6.19
CA GLN A 288 -24.48 -3.56 5.39
C GLN A 288 -25.88 -3.67 6.02
N ASN A 289 -25.98 -3.49 7.34
CA ASN A 289 -27.24 -3.59 8.09
C ASN A 289 -27.92 -2.24 8.32
N GLN A 290 -27.39 -1.15 7.74
CA GLN A 290 -27.98 0.20 7.74
C GLN A 290 -28.64 0.49 6.40
#